data_AF-A0A3C0N5U0-F1
#
_entry.id   AF-A0A3C0N5U0-F1
#
_cell.length_a   1.000
_cell.length_b   1.000
_cell.length_c   1.000
_cell.angle_alpha   90.00
_cell.angle_beta   90.00
_cell.angle_gamma   90.00
#
_symmetry.space_group_name_H-M   'P 1'
#
loop_
_entity.id
_entity.type
_entity.pdbx_description
1 polymer ?
#
loop_
_entity_poly.entity_id
_entity_poly.type
_entity_poly.pdbx_seq_one_letter_code
_entity_poly.pdbx_strand_id
1 'polypeptide(L)'
;MNLRKTIVQSFIIITAANAQFFELVQGTILSIRQKPQGQDTIIGFFDLGCTPEQLQWLQGQVNVIKQADWEFNFPLQNEAPEYLKGLLARPFLRQYFPNFDIYLWIDADAW
;
A
#
# COMPACT_ATOMS: atom_id res chain seq x y z
N MET A 1 24.53 14.76 -26.16
CA MET A 1 23.12 14.36 -25.91
C MET A 1 23.01 13.98 -24.44
N ASN A 2 22.53 14.90 -23.60
CA ASN A 2 22.39 14.66 -22.16
C ASN A 2 21.21 13.71 -21.94
N LEU A 3 21.51 12.42 -21.78
CA LEU A 3 20.57 11.47 -21.18
C LEU A 3 20.33 11.94 -19.76
N ARG A 4 19.22 12.65 -19.54
CA ARG A 4 18.65 12.80 -18.20
C ARG A 4 18.47 11.38 -17.70
N LYS A 5 19.30 10.94 -16.74
CA LYS A 5 18.96 9.79 -15.90
C LYS A 5 17.64 10.17 -15.25
N THR A 6 16.53 9.68 -15.79
CA THR A 6 15.28 9.62 -15.04
C THR A 6 15.65 8.94 -13.74
N ILE A 7 15.51 9.63 -12.62
CA ILE A 7 15.71 9.01 -11.31
C ILE A 7 14.64 7.93 -11.26
N VAL A 8 15.05 6.68 -11.47
CA VAL A 8 14.19 5.53 -11.28
C VAL A 8 13.96 5.45 -9.78
N GLN A 9 12.71 5.54 -9.34
CA GLN A 9 12.42 5.35 -7.91
C GLN A 9 12.70 3.88 -7.58
N SER A 10 13.72 3.67 -6.74
CA SER A 10 14.35 2.37 -6.56
C SER A 10 13.42 1.31 -5.96
N PHE A 11 12.44 1.69 -5.13
CA PHE A 11 11.46 0.76 -4.57
C PHE A 11 10.24 1.49 -3.97
N ILE A 12 9.15 0.75 -3.77
CA ILE A 12 7.98 1.16 -3.00
C ILE A 12 7.70 0.12 -1.90
N ILE A 13 7.35 0.58 -0.70
CA ILE A 13 6.78 -0.26 0.35
C ILE A 13 5.26 -0.18 0.28
N ILE A 14 4.58 -1.31 0.29
CA ILE A 14 3.12 -1.39 0.16
C ILE A 14 2.59 -2.13 1.38
N THR A 15 1.58 -1.55 2.02
CA THR A 15 0.81 -2.19 3.08
C THR A 15 -0.68 -1.97 2.85
N ALA A 16 -1.53 -2.65 3.62
CA ALA A 16 -2.97 -2.59 3.47
C ALA A 16 -3.65 -2.77 4.81
N ALA A 17 -4.77 -2.08 5.03
CA ALA A 17 -5.61 -2.31 6.19
C ALA A 17 -7.06 -1.88 5.91
N ASN A 18 -7.96 -2.36 6.75
CA ASN A 18 -9.30 -1.81 6.90
C ASN A 18 -9.40 -1.09 8.27
N ALA A 19 -10.60 -0.60 8.60
CA ALA A 19 -10.81 0.11 9.85
C ALA A 19 -10.49 -0.70 11.12
N GLN A 20 -10.68 -2.03 11.11
CA GLN A 20 -10.44 -2.89 12.28
C GLN A 20 -8.95 -3.05 12.59
N PHE A 21 -8.11 -3.10 11.56
CA PHE A 21 -6.65 -3.27 11.70
C PHE A 21 -5.88 -1.96 11.64
N PHE A 22 -6.57 -0.82 11.75
CA PHE A 22 -5.97 0.49 11.52
C PHE A 22 -4.85 0.81 12.51
N GLU A 23 -5.03 0.49 13.80
CA GLU A 23 -4.01 0.74 14.81
C GLU A 23 -2.69 0.00 14.50
N LEU A 24 -2.78 -1.23 13.99
CA LEU A 24 -1.62 -2.02 13.61
C LEU A 24 -0.87 -1.34 12.46
N VAL A 25 -1.58 -0.95 11.40
CA VAL A 25 -0.93 -0.31 10.26
C VAL A 25 -0.39 1.08 10.59
N GLN A 26 -1.00 1.79 11.54
CA GLN A 26 -0.40 3.00 12.10
C GLN A 26 0.95 2.69 12.74
N GLY A 27 1.04 1.63 13.54
CA GLY A 27 2.29 1.15 14.12
C GLY A 27 3.35 0.86 13.07
N THR A 28 3.01 0.09 12.04
CA THR A 28 3.92 -0.27 10.93
C THR A 28 4.39 0.95 10.15
N ILE A 29 3.50 1.87 9.78
CA ILE A 29 3.87 3.09 9.05
C ILE A 29 4.78 3.97 9.90
N LEU A 30 4.45 4.17 11.18
CA LEU A 30 5.26 4.98 12.08
C LEU A 30 6.62 4.34 12.34
N SER A 31 6.72 3.01 12.47
CA SER A 31 8.00 2.33 12.68
C SER A 31 8.92 2.48 11.46
N ILE A 32 8.38 2.47 10.24
CA ILE A 32 9.10 2.83 9.01
C ILE A 32 9.59 4.28 9.08
N ARG A 33 8.68 5.24 9.31
CA ARG A 33 9.01 6.69 9.32
C ARG A 33 10.00 7.10 10.40
N GLN A 34 10.07 6.36 11.51
CA GLN A 34 11.06 6.58 12.58
C GLN A 34 12.50 6.28 12.15
N LYS A 35 12.73 5.47 11.12
CA LYS A 35 14.08 5.18 10.62
C LYS A 35 14.57 6.29 9.69
N PRO A 36 15.86 6.68 9.74
CA PRO A 36 16.40 7.69 8.83
C PRO A 36 16.13 7.39 7.34
N GLN A 37 16.26 6.14 6.93
CA GLN A 37 15.98 5.70 5.56
C GLN A 37 14.49 5.70 5.22
N GLY A 38 13.62 5.56 6.22
CA GLY A 38 12.17 5.49 6.05
C GLY A 38 11.48 6.85 5.94
N GLN A 39 12.15 7.94 6.33
CA GLN A 39 11.58 9.30 6.26
C GLN A 39 11.13 9.66 4.84
N ASP A 40 11.98 9.42 3.84
CA ASP A 40 11.69 9.74 2.43
C ASP A 40 11.24 8.53 1.60
N THR A 41 11.08 7.36 2.23
CA THR A 41 10.65 6.14 1.52
C THR A 41 9.22 6.31 0.99
N ILE A 42 8.99 5.85 -0.25
CA ILE A 42 7.65 5.87 -0.85
C ILE A 42 6.82 4.73 -0.26
N ILE A 43 5.67 5.08 0.32
CA ILE A 43 4.71 4.14 0.87
C ILE A 43 3.42 4.20 0.06
N GLY A 44 3.02 3.05 -0.49
CA GLY A 44 1.70 2.80 -1.04
C GLY A 44 0.80 2.15 0.01
N PHE A 45 -0.46 2.54 0.04
CA PHE A 45 -1.46 1.96 0.93
C PHE A 45 -2.66 1.47 0.13
N PHE A 46 -3.06 0.22 0.37
CA PHE A 46 -4.35 -0.28 -0.07
C PHE A 46 -5.41 -0.08 1.02
N ASP A 47 -6.40 0.74 0.70
CA ASP A 47 -7.62 0.91 1.47
C ASP A 47 -8.56 -0.28 1.24
N LEU A 48 -8.83 -1.02 2.33
CA LEU A 48 -9.74 -2.17 2.36
C LEU A 48 -10.99 -1.87 3.19
N GLY A 49 -11.33 -0.59 3.38
CA GLY A 49 -12.49 -0.14 4.16
C GLY A 49 -12.09 0.63 5.41
N CYS A 50 -11.19 1.60 5.27
CA CYS A 50 -10.88 2.60 6.29
C CYS A 50 -12.00 3.65 6.41
N THR A 51 -12.13 4.26 7.59
CA THR A 51 -13.04 5.41 7.78
C THR A 51 -12.48 6.68 7.15
N PRO A 52 -13.31 7.71 6.91
CA PRO A 52 -12.82 9.00 6.40
C PRO A 52 -11.71 9.63 7.26
N GLU A 53 -11.81 9.53 8.59
CA GLU A 53 -10.81 10.07 9.53
C GLU A 53 -9.48 9.31 9.44
N GLN A 54 -9.55 7.99 9.26
CA GLN A 54 -8.38 7.14 9.06
C GLN A 54 -7.69 7.44 7.73
N LEU A 55 -8.46 7.64 6.66
CA LEU A 55 -7.94 8.06 5.35
C LEU A 55 -7.29 9.44 5.41
N GLN A 56 -7.89 10.39 6.15
CA GLN A 56 -7.30 11.71 6.38
C GLN A 56 -5.95 11.61 7.10
N TRP A 57 -5.83 10.75 8.12
CA TRP A 57 -4.55 10.50 8.77
C TRP A 57 -3.52 9.92 7.79
N LEU A 58 -3.92 8.92 6.99
CA LEU A 58 -3.04 8.27 6.00
C LEU A 58 -2.51 9.24 4.95
N GLN A 59 -3.30 10.21 4.50
CA GLN A 59 -2.85 11.24 3.54
C GLN A 59 -1.62 12.02 4.02
N GLY A 60 -1.41 12.13 5.35
CA GLY A 60 -0.22 12.76 5.93
C GLY A 60 0.97 11.82 6.11
N GLN A 61 0.80 10.51 5.88
CA GLN A 61 1.77 9.47 6.27
C GLN A 61 2.26 8.62 5.10
N VAL A 62 1.44 8.45 4.06
CA VAL A 62 1.74 7.64 2.87
C VAL A 62 1.70 8.50 1.61
N ASN A 63 2.30 8.00 0.53
CA ASN A 63 2.44 8.75 -0.71
C ASN A 63 1.29 8.49 -1.69
N VAL A 64 0.73 7.28 -1.68
CA VAL A 64 -0.34 6.89 -2.61
C VAL A 64 -1.33 5.99 -1.87
N ILE A 65 -2.61 6.33 -1.93
CA ILE A 65 -3.71 5.48 -1.46
C ILE A 65 -4.44 4.94 -2.69
N LYS A 66 -4.69 3.63 -2.71
CA LYS A 66 -5.47 2.93 -3.73
C LYS A 66 -6.51 2.05 -3.07
N GLN A 67 -7.65 1.87 -3.71
CA GLN A 67 -8.56 0.79 -3.35
C GLN A 67 -8.20 -0.43 -4.21
N ALA A 68 -8.14 -1.59 -3.59
CA ALA A 68 -7.98 -2.84 -4.32
C ALA A 68 -9.33 -3.23 -4.94
N ASP A 69 -9.29 -3.89 -6.10
CA ASP A 69 -10.47 -4.42 -6.80
C ASP A 69 -10.32 -5.92 -7.03
N TRP A 70 -11.40 -6.56 -7.50
CA TRP A 70 -11.41 -7.96 -7.88
C TRP A 70 -10.79 -8.16 -9.27
N GLU A 71 -9.48 -8.36 -9.30
CA GLU A 71 -8.72 -8.58 -10.54
C GLU A 71 -8.94 -9.95 -11.19
N PHE A 72 -9.49 -10.88 -10.43
CA PHE A 72 -9.83 -12.22 -10.89
C PHE A 72 -11.34 -12.40 -10.89
N ASN A 73 -11.85 -13.11 -11.90
CA ASN A 73 -13.19 -13.68 -11.85
C ASN A 73 -13.11 -15.09 -11.25
N PHE A 74 -13.84 -15.34 -10.17
CA PHE A 74 -13.87 -16.63 -9.48
C PHE A 74 -15.26 -16.95 -8.90
N PRO A 75 -15.59 -18.23 -8.67
CA PRO A 75 -16.88 -18.61 -8.09
C PRO A 75 -17.11 -17.94 -6.72
N LEU A 76 -18.35 -17.52 -6.46
CA LEU A 76 -18.77 -16.87 -5.21
C LEU A 76 -18.07 -15.53 -4.90
N GLN A 77 -17.50 -14.85 -5.90
CA GLN A 77 -16.85 -13.53 -5.72
C GLN A 77 -17.74 -12.50 -5.00
N ASN A 78 -19.05 -12.49 -5.26
CA ASN A 78 -19.98 -11.55 -4.61
C ASN A 78 -20.20 -11.83 -3.11
N GLU A 79 -19.82 -13.02 -2.64
CA GLU A 79 -19.90 -13.43 -1.23
C GLU A 79 -18.53 -13.39 -0.54
N ALA A 80 -17.47 -13.11 -1.30
CA ALA A 80 -16.10 -13.11 -0.81
C ALA A 80 -15.85 -11.91 0.12
N PRO A 81 -15.17 -12.10 1.26
CA PRO A 81 -14.82 -10.98 2.13
C PRO A 81 -13.93 -9.95 1.45
N GLU A 82 -14.24 -8.66 1.61
CA GLU A 82 -13.52 -7.55 0.97
C GLU A 82 -12.02 -7.53 1.27
N TYR A 83 -11.59 -7.98 2.46
CA TYR A 83 -10.17 -8.03 2.81
C TYR A 83 -9.35 -8.95 1.87
N LEU A 84 -9.99 -9.92 1.20
CA LEU A 84 -9.31 -10.80 0.23
C LEU A 84 -8.80 -10.01 -0.98
N LYS A 85 -9.38 -8.85 -1.31
CA LYS A 85 -8.84 -7.97 -2.35
C LYS A 85 -7.39 -7.57 -2.05
N GLY A 86 -7.04 -7.36 -0.78
CA GLY A 86 -5.65 -7.09 -0.37
C GLY A 86 -4.68 -8.23 -0.67
N LEU A 87 -5.14 -9.48 -0.56
CA LEU A 87 -4.35 -10.66 -0.94
C LEU A 87 -4.26 -10.79 -2.47
N LEU A 88 -5.40 -10.66 -3.15
CA LEU A 88 -5.50 -10.89 -4.60
C LEU A 88 -4.94 -9.74 -5.44
N ALA A 89 -4.72 -8.56 -4.88
CA ALA A 89 -4.08 -7.44 -5.57
C ALA A 89 -2.54 -7.58 -5.69
N ARG A 90 -1.91 -8.46 -4.89
CA ARG A 90 -0.44 -8.61 -4.83
C ARG A 90 0.23 -8.99 -6.16
N PRO A 91 -0.37 -9.80 -7.05
CA PRO A 91 0.18 -10.01 -8.39
C PRO A 91 0.12 -8.76 -9.30
N PHE A 92 -0.72 -7.77 -8.95
CA PHE A 92 -1.04 -6.60 -9.76
C PHE A 92 -0.46 -5.29 -9.23
N LEU A 93 0.47 -5.32 -8.27
CA LEU A 93 1.03 -4.12 -7.64
C LEU A 93 1.56 -3.09 -8.66
N ARG A 94 2.11 -3.55 -9.78
CA ARG A 94 2.62 -2.67 -10.86
C ARG A 94 1.52 -1.86 -11.56
N GLN A 95 0.28 -2.35 -11.56
CA GLN A 95 -0.86 -1.64 -12.14
C GLN A 95 -1.35 -0.54 -11.20
N TYR A 96 -1.42 -0.85 -9.90
CA TYR A 96 -1.86 0.09 -8.87
C TYR A 96 -0.81 1.16 -8.53
N PHE A 97 0.46 0.77 -8.51
CA PHE A 97 1.61 1.62 -8.17
C PHE A 97 2.66 1.54 -9.30
N PRO A 98 2.48 2.25 -10.41
CA PRO A 98 3.39 2.17 -11.55
C PRO A 98 4.75 2.84 -11.26
N ASN A 99 5.77 2.48 -12.05
CA ASN A 99 7.08 3.14 -12.14
C ASN A 99 8.07 2.90 -10.98
N PHE A 100 8.07 1.69 -10.39
CA PHE A 100 9.09 1.26 -9.42
C PHE A 100 9.82 0.00 -9.91
N ASP A 101 11.08 -0.15 -9.51
CA ASP A 101 11.87 -1.36 -9.82
C ASP A 101 11.56 -2.50 -8.83
N ILE A 102 11.42 -2.17 -7.55
CA ILE A 102 11.22 -3.12 -6.46
C ILE A 102 9.91 -2.81 -5.73
N TYR A 103 9.15 -3.85 -5.44
CA TYR A 103 7.89 -3.79 -4.71
C TYR A 103 8.03 -4.63 -3.44
N LEU A 104 8.02 -3.98 -2.28
CA LEU A 104 8.06 -4.64 -0.99
C LEU A 104 6.65 -4.61 -0.39
N TRP A 105 6.00 -5.75 -0.27
CA TRP A 105 4.80 -5.87 0.55
C TRP A 105 5.19 -6.07 2.02
N ILE A 106 4.53 -5.35 2.92
CA ILE A 106 4.64 -5.53 4.36
C ILE A 106 3.25 -5.62 4.98
N ASP A 107 3.01 -6.64 5.80
CA ASP A 107 1.73 -6.80 6.48
C ASP A 107 1.54 -5.70 7.54
N ALA A 108 0.28 -5.41 7.87
CA ALA A 108 -0.08 -4.30 8.75
C ALA A 108 0.49 -4.45 10.17
N ASP A 109 0.92 -5.65 10.56
CA ASP A 109 1.35 -6.02 11.89
C ASP A 109 2.87 -6.25 12.05
N ALA A 110 3.67 -5.78 11.09
CA ALA A 110 5.11 -5.96 11.06
C ALA A 110 5.87 -4.70 11.51
N TRP A 111 5.62 -4.24 12.74
CA TRP A 111 6.19 -3.00 13.29
C TRP A 111 7.38 -3.18 14.22
#